data_AF-A0A5J4Z132-F1
#
_entry.id   AF-A0A5J4Z132-F1
#
_cell.length_a   1.000
_cell.length_b   1.000
_cell.length_c   1.000
_cell.angle_alpha   90.00
_cell.angle_beta   90.00
_cell.angle_gamma   90.00
#
_symmetry.space_group_name_H-M   'P 1'
#
loop_
_entity.id
_entity.type
_entity.pdbx_description
1 polymer ?
#
loop_
_entity_poly.entity_id
_entity_poly.type
_entity_poly.pdbx_seq_one_letter_code
_entity_poly.pdbx_strand_id
1 'polypeptide(L)'
;MGTERSALGFQQVLPVSWSNLASRAAPRTCLGGASVRSAGTWNPWHRAKQLRQELPRGGCTTWIMASSGSKQIKLHSFAFRQFDDASYSGTRIRGVDKQAFEDRVNRYLVEEQAALVDGYAPFCKHIFMPNFTDATVGDMVITEQNRAMLHSGYEARTEKELPVLTRYFRADEIGDSAPVAKFLDLILYSRDQLYQEASAMGEEGFEQLEPWGLISIKAQDVDHELPMTPITIMRNELISCGGSGVPIDREKYMESVRYWQSRAMIKG
;
A
#
# COMPACT_ATOMS: atom_id res chain seq x y z
N MET A 1 -30.74 51.46 38.23
CA MET A 1 -29.75 52.12 37.35
C MET A 1 -29.05 50.99 36.60
N GLY A 2 -29.63 50.47 35.52
CA GLY A 2 -29.48 50.96 34.13
C GLY A 2 -28.27 50.26 33.47
N THR A 3 -28.39 49.01 33.01
CA THR A 3 -28.49 48.61 31.57
C THR A 3 -27.68 49.47 30.60
N GLU A 4 -26.70 48.87 29.90
CA GLU A 4 -26.80 48.62 28.46
C GLU A 4 -25.62 47.80 27.90
N ARG A 5 -25.99 46.89 26.99
CA ARG A 5 -25.11 46.09 26.13
C ARG A 5 -24.76 46.95 24.91
N SER A 6 -23.51 46.92 24.47
CA SER A 6 -23.14 47.38 23.13
C SER A 6 -22.87 46.18 22.24
N ALA A 7 -23.79 45.95 21.29
CA ALA A 7 -23.55 45.26 20.04
C ALA A 7 -23.46 46.34 18.95
N LEU A 8 -22.57 46.19 17.97
CA LEU A 8 -22.76 46.51 16.55
C LEU A 8 -21.42 46.39 15.82
N GLY A 9 -21.43 45.63 14.72
CA GLY A 9 -20.28 45.50 13.81
C GLY A 9 -20.33 44.26 12.91
N PHE A 10 -21.52 43.88 12.43
CA PHE A 10 -21.66 42.92 11.33
C PHE A 10 -21.22 43.62 10.03
N GLN A 11 -20.17 43.13 9.38
CA GLN A 11 -19.85 43.51 8.00
C GLN A 11 -20.05 42.29 7.11
N GLN A 12 -21.17 42.32 6.38
CA GLN A 12 -21.51 41.37 5.34
C GLN A 12 -20.48 41.44 4.22
N VAL A 13 -19.89 40.31 3.84
CA VAL A 13 -19.17 40.14 2.58
C VAL A 13 -20.11 39.43 1.62
N LEU A 14 -20.60 40.17 0.62
CA LEU A 14 -21.42 39.66 -0.49
C LEU A 14 -20.52 39.05 -1.59
N PRO A 15 -21.07 38.16 -2.45
CA PRO A 15 -20.31 37.18 -3.22
C PRO A 15 -19.68 37.74 -4.50
N VAL A 16 -18.53 37.18 -4.88
CA VAL A 16 -17.85 37.48 -6.15
C VAL A 16 -18.60 36.81 -7.31
N SER A 17 -19.18 37.64 -8.16
CA SER A 17 -19.86 37.27 -9.41
C SER A 17 -18.88 36.72 -10.44
N TRP A 18 -19.22 35.57 -11.01
CA TRP A 18 -18.64 35.04 -12.24
C TRP A 18 -19.31 35.68 -13.46
N SER A 19 -18.59 36.46 -14.25
CA SER A 19 -18.89 36.65 -15.68
C SER A 19 -17.80 37.44 -16.43
N ASN A 20 -17.47 36.94 -17.62
CA ASN A 20 -16.83 37.61 -18.76
C ASN A 20 -15.30 37.80 -18.74
N LEU A 21 -14.60 36.94 -19.51
CA LEU A 21 -13.74 37.37 -20.61
C LEU A 21 -13.30 36.16 -21.46
N ALA A 22 -14.13 35.84 -22.46
CA ALA A 22 -13.68 35.13 -23.64
C ALA A 22 -13.04 36.12 -24.63
N SER A 23 -12.19 35.58 -25.51
CA SER A 23 -11.60 36.16 -26.72
C SER A 23 -10.25 36.89 -26.58
N ARG A 24 -9.20 36.20 -27.02
CA ARG A 24 -8.19 36.72 -27.95
C ARG A 24 -7.44 35.56 -28.61
N ALA A 25 -7.81 35.30 -29.87
CA ALA A 25 -7.11 34.41 -30.78
C ALA A 25 -5.86 35.10 -31.33
N ALA A 26 -4.78 34.34 -31.55
CA ALA A 26 -3.58 34.75 -32.27
C ALA A 26 -3.33 33.77 -33.45
N PRO A 27 -2.65 34.21 -34.52
CA PRO A 27 -2.99 33.82 -35.89
C PRO A 27 -2.28 32.56 -36.39
N ARG A 28 -2.93 31.90 -37.36
CA ARG A 28 -2.41 30.82 -38.19
C ARG A 28 -1.46 31.38 -39.26
N THR A 29 -0.31 30.73 -39.44
CA THR A 29 0.45 30.74 -40.70
C THR A 29 0.77 29.31 -41.08
N CYS A 30 0.32 28.91 -42.27
CA CYS A 30 0.62 27.67 -42.96
C CYS A 30 1.93 27.80 -43.76
N LEU A 31 2.50 26.64 -44.12
CA LEU A 31 3.55 26.28 -45.10
C LEU A 31 4.54 25.35 -44.37
N GLY A 32 4.92 24.17 -44.81
CA GLY A 32 4.73 23.36 -46.01
C GLY A 32 5.48 22.05 -45.77
N GLY A 33 5.07 20.96 -46.43
CA GLY A 33 5.48 19.60 -46.07
C GLY A 33 6.94 19.23 -46.39
N ALA A 34 7.42 18.19 -45.70
CA ALA A 34 8.43 17.27 -46.20
C ALA A 34 8.23 15.91 -45.52
N SER A 35 8.06 14.86 -46.33
CA SER A 35 7.99 13.47 -45.87
C SER A 35 9.38 12.97 -45.49
N VAL A 36 9.51 12.35 -44.32
CA VAL A 36 10.64 11.46 -44.02
C VAL A 36 10.08 10.12 -43.57
N ARG A 37 10.53 9.05 -44.23
CA ARG A 37 10.17 7.66 -43.94
C ARG A 37 10.99 7.12 -42.78
N SER A 38 10.30 6.35 -41.93
CA SER A 38 10.76 5.22 -41.11
C SER A 38 12.10 5.29 -40.36
N ALA A 39 12.01 5.33 -39.03
CA ALA A 39 12.81 4.48 -38.16
C ALA A 39 11.86 3.90 -37.10
N GLY A 40 11.69 2.57 -37.12
CA GLY A 40 10.75 1.86 -36.26
C GLY A 40 11.17 1.95 -34.79
N THR A 41 10.34 2.57 -33.97
CA THR A 41 10.47 2.52 -32.52
C THR A 41 9.96 1.17 -32.02
N TRP A 42 10.90 0.37 -31.51
CA TRP A 42 10.65 -0.87 -30.81
C TRP A 42 9.96 -0.54 -29.47
N ASN A 43 8.64 -0.74 -29.39
CA ASN A 43 7.88 -0.59 -28.15
C ASN A 43 7.53 -1.99 -27.62
N PRO A 44 8.14 -2.46 -26.50
CA PRO A 44 7.94 -3.80 -25.97
C PRO A 44 6.51 -4.10 -25.53
N TRP A 45 5.64 -3.10 -25.41
CA TRP A 45 4.32 -3.22 -24.80
C TRP A 45 3.17 -3.49 -25.78
N HIS A 46 3.42 -3.53 -27.09
CA HIS A 46 2.36 -3.75 -28.08
C HIS A 46 1.98 -5.23 -28.29
N ARG A 47 2.79 -6.20 -27.82
CA ARG A 47 2.47 -7.64 -27.95
C ARG A 47 1.64 -8.21 -26.79
N ALA A 48 1.36 -7.40 -25.76
CA ALA A 48 0.55 -7.81 -24.60
C ALA A 48 -0.97 -7.57 -24.77
N LYS A 49 -1.40 -7.00 -25.90
CA LYS A 49 -2.82 -6.64 -26.14
C LYS A 49 -3.61 -7.63 -27.00
N GLN A 50 -3.00 -8.74 -27.46
CA GLN A 50 -3.64 -9.72 -28.34
C GLN A 50 -3.80 -11.14 -27.74
N LEU A 51 -3.43 -11.35 -26.47
CA LEU A 51 -3.63 -12.63 -25.76
C LEU A 51 -4.61 -12.50 -24.58
N ARG A 52 -5.65 -11.66 -24.75
CA ARG A 52 -6.63 -11.36 -23.70
C ARG A 52 -8.04 -11.76 -24.13
N GLN A 53 -8.21 -12.97 -24.65
CA GLN A 53 -9.54 -13.48 -25.00
C GLN A 53 -9.88 -14.93 -24.60
N GLU A 54 -8.99 -15.70 -23.97
CA GLU A 54 -9.38 -17.05 -23.52
C GLU A 54 -8.71 -17.43 -22.19
N LEU A 55 -9.31 -17.02 -21.07
CA LEU A 55 -9.16 -17.73 -19.79
C LEU A 55 -10.48 -17.66 -19.01
N PRO A 56 -11.00 -18.79 -18.51
CA PRO A 56 -12.23 -18.82 -17.73
C PRO A 56 -12.03 -18.16 -16.36
N ARG A 57 -13.08 -17.47 -15.88
CA ARG A 57 -13.13 -16.86 -14.55
C ARG A 57 -13.23 -17.96 -13.49
N GLY A 58 -12.10 -18.28 -12.86
CA GLY A 58 -12.02 -19.09 -11.65
C GLY A 58 -10.73 -18.74 -10.93
N GLY A 59 -10.82 -18.31 -9.67
CA GLY A 59 -9.62 -18.08 -8.83
C GLY A 59 -8.81 -19.37 -8.78
N CYS A 60 -7.59 -19.34 -9.30
CA CYS A 60 -6.72 -20.51 -9.40
C CYS A 60 -5.81 -20.53 -8.18
N THR A 61 -6.26 -21.17 -7.11
CA THR A 61 -5.42 -21.50 -5.95
C THR A 61 -4.33 -22.46 -6.42
N THR A 62 -3.07 -22.02 -6.38
CA THR A 62 -1.94 -22.90 -6.73
C THR A 62 -1.55 -23.70 -5.49
N TRP A 63 -1.76 -25.01 -5.55
CA TRP A 63 -1.28 -25.95 -4.53
C TRP A 63 0.22 -26.18 -4.71
N ILE A 64 0.99 -25.99 -3.65
CA ILE A 64 2.43 -26.23 -3.70
C ILE A 64 2.71 -27.68 -3.36
N MET A 65 3.39 -28.38 -4.27
CA MET A 65 4.04 -29.65 -3.94
C MET A 65 5.34 -29.37 -3.19
N ALA A 66 5.33 -29.56 -1.87
CA ALA A 66 6.52 -29.44 -1.06
C ALA A 66 7.52 -30.56 -1.43
N SER A 67 8.68 -30.20 -1.99
CA SER A 67 9.83 -31.09 -2.00
C SER A 67 10.40 -31.12 -0.58
N SER A 68 10.53 -32.30 0.02
CA SER A 68 11.08 -32.47 1.35
C SER A 68 12.53 -31.95 1.41
N GLY A 69 12.75 -30.78 2.02
CA GLY A 69 14.08 -30.32 2.46
C GLY A 69 14.51 -28.91 2.04
N SER A 70 13.82 -28.23 1.11
CA SER A 70 14.18 -26.87 0.68
C SER A 70 13.22 -25.82 1.25
N LYS A 71 13.78 -24.72 1.78
CA LYS A 71 12.99 -23.55 2.19
C LYS A 71 12.32 -22.94 0.97
N GLN A 72 11.08 -22.48 1.13
CA GLN A 72 10.33 -21.82 0.07
C GLN A 72 10.30 -20.30 0.22
N ILE A 73 10.38 -19.83 1.46
CA ILE A 73 10.34 -18.41 1.80
C ILE A 73 11.64 -18.01 2.48
N LYS A 74 12.21 -16.88 2.05
CA LYS A 74 13.30 -16.19 2.74
C LYS A 74 12.80 -14.86 3.29
N LEU A 75 13.24 -14.47 4.48
CA LEU A 75 13.00 -13.10 4.95
C LEU A 75 13.88 -12.12 4.15
N HIS A 76 13.25 -11.20 3.42
CA HIS A 76 13.96 -10.21 2.63
C HIS A 76 14.48 -9.06 3.50
N SER A 77 15.61 -8.46 3.13
CA SER A 77 16.25 -7.36 3.88
C SER A 77 15.32 -6.15 4.08
N PHE A 78 14.43 -5.89 3.13
CA PHE A 78 13.42 -4.84 3.23
C PHE A 78 12.48 -5.01 4.44
N ALA A 79 12.21 -6.25 4.86
CA ALA A 79 11.37 -6.52 6.03
C ALA A 79 12.13 -6.33 7.36
N PHE A 80 13.47 -6.19 7.35
CA PHE A 80 14.28 -6.12 8.57
C PHE A 80 13.94 -4.92 9.45
N ARG A 81 13.50 -3.80 8.86
CA ARG A 81 12.97 -2.64 9.59
C ARG A 81 11.84 -3.00 10.56
N GLN A 82 11.05 -4.03 10.28
CA GLN A 82 9.97 -4.47 11.16
C GLN A 82 10.45 -5.19 12.43
N PHE A 83 11.72 -5.59 12.45
CA PHE A 83 12.39 -6.25 13.57
C PHE A 83 13.36 -5.30 14.27
N ASP A 84 14.09 -4.50 13.50
CA ASP A 84 15.24 -3.74 14.01
C ASP A 84 14.91 -2.27 14.31
N ASP A 85 13.95 -1.68 13.59
CA ASP A 85 13.64 -0.25 13.71
C ASP A 85 12.50 -0.04 14.72
N ALA A 86 12.87 0.44 15.91
CA ALA A 86 11.92 0.76 16.97
C ALA A 86 10.92 1.86 16.55
N SER A 87 11.29 2.72 15.61
CA SER A 87 10.47 3.81 15.07
C SER A 87 9.63 3.39 13.85
N TYR A 88 9.68 2.12 13.44
CA TYR A 88 8.91 1.66 12.30
C TYR A 88 7.41 1.89 12.49
N SER A 89 6.83 2.71 11.60
CA SER A 89 5.40 3.01 11.57
C SER A 89 4.64 1.82 10.96
N GLY A 90 4.25 0.85 11.80
CA GLY A 90 3.47 -0.32 11.38
C GLY A 90 3.66 -1.52 12.31
N THR A 91 3.47 -2.72 11.76
CA THR A 91 3.68 -3.96 12.50
C THR A 91 5.15 -4.13 12.88
N ARG A 92 5.41 -4.18 14.18
CA ARG A 92 6.74 -4.46 14.75
C ARG A 92 6.75 -5.87 15.32
N ILE A 93 7.72 -6.67 14.92
CA ILE A 93 7.93 -8.02 15.43
C ILE A 93 8.97 -7.96 16.55
N ARG A 94 8.56 -8.38 17.74
CA ARG A 94 9.38 -8.36 18.97
C ARG A 94 9.45 -9.76 19.57
N GLY A 95 10.53 -10.03 20.31
CA GLY A 95 10.69 -11.30 21.04
C GLY A 95 10.98 -12.53 20.16
N VAL A 96 11.03 -12.37 18.84
CA VAL A 96 11.38 -13.42 17.88
C VAL A 96 12.42 -12.87 16.93
N ASP A 97 13.55 -13.58 16.79
CA ASP A 97 14.57 -13.20 15.82
C ASP A 97 14.13 -13.55 14.38
N LYS A 98 14.81 -12.93 13.41
CA LYS A 98 14.51 -13.06 11.98
C LYS A 98 14.56 -14.52 11.49
N GLN A 99 15.53 -15.30 11.97
CA GLN A 99 15.71 -16.69 11.52
C GLN A 99 14.62 -17.59 12.10
N ALA A 100 14.31 -17.42 13.38
CA ALA A 100 13.21 -18.12 14.05
C ALA A 100 11.86 -17.78 13.41
N PHE A 101 11.63 -16.52 13.03
CA PHE A 101 10.44 -16.10 12.30
C PHE A 101 10.35 -16.78 10.93
N GLU A 102 11.41 -16.72 10.13
CA GLU A 102 11.48 -17.38 8.82
C GLU A 102 11.25 -18.90 8.91
N ASP A 103 11.87 -19.55 9.88
CA ASP A 103 11.73 -20.99 10.10
C ASP A 103 10.29 -21.36 10.51
N ARG A 104 9.65 -20.53 11.35
CA ARG A 104 8.24 -20.73 11.74
C ARG A 104 7.31 -20.61 10.54
N VAL A 105 7.52 -19.63 9.66
CA VAL A 105 6.73 -19.43 8.43
C VAL A 105 6.89 -20.63 7.49
N ASN A 106 8.11 -21.07 7.23
CA ASN A 106 8.34 -22.23 6.36
C ASN A 106 7.75 -23.52 6.96
N ARG A 107 7.81 -23.70 8.29
CA ARG A 107 7.19 -24.84 8.96
C ARG A 107 5.67 -24.81 8.83
N TYR A 108 5.06 -23.65 9.02
CA TYR A 108 3.61 -23.45 8.88
C TYR A 108 3.11 -23.82 7.47
N LEU A 109 3.85 -23.46 6.41
CA LEU A 109 3.51 -23.82 5.03
C LEU A 109 3.40 -25.34 4.84
N VAL A 110 4.28 -26.11 5.49
CA VAL A 110 4.29 -27.58 5.39
C VAL A 110 3.21 -28.20 6.28
N GLU A 111 3.12 -27.76 7.54
CA GLU A 111 2.16 -28.29 8.53
C GLU A 111 0.71 -28.11 8.07
N GLU A 112 0.36 -26.91 7.63
CA GLU A 112 -1.01 -26.55 7.27
C GLU A 112 -1.32 -26.69 5.77
N GLN A 113 -0.33 -27.11 4.96
CA GLN A 113 -0.43 -27.12 3.49
C GLN A 113 -0.95 -25.77 2.96
N ALA A 114 -0.49 -24.68 3.58
CA ALA A 114 -1.04 -23.35 3.36
C ALA A 114 -0.81 -22.89 1.90
N ALA A 115 -1.87 -22.40 1.28
CA ALA A 115 -1.81 -21.90 -0.08
C ALA A 115 -1.24 -20.48 -0.14
N LEU A 116 -0.55 -20.17 -1.24
CA LEU A 116 -0.21 -18.79 -1.58
C LEU A 116 -1.43 -18.13 -2.21
N VAL A 117 -1.93 -17.08 -1.56
CA VAL A 117 -3.04 -16.28 -2.06
C VAL A 117 -2.51 -15.23 -3.03
N ASP A 118 -3.21 -15.01 -4.13
CA ASP A 118 -2.84 -13.99 -5.12
C ASP A 118 -2.93 -12.59 -4.51
N GLY A 119 -1.85 -11.82 -4.62
CA GLY A 119 -1.86 -10.38 -4.35
C GLY A 119 -2.25 -9.58 -5.58
N TYR A 120 -1.98 -8.27 -5.54
CA TYR A 120 -2.35 -7.33 -6.59
C TYR A 120 -1.66 -7.56 -7.96
N ALA A 121 -0.60 -8.38 -8.02
CA ALA A 121 0.17 -8.68 -9.22
C ALA A 121 0.65 -10.14 -9.21
N PRO A 122 0.98 -10.75 -10.38
CA PRO A 122 1.42 -12.15 -10.44
C PRO A 122 2.64 -12.48 -9.57
N PHE A 123 3.54 -11.52 -9.38
CA PHE A 123 4.74 -11.65 -8.55
C PHE A 123 4.49 -11.43 -7.05
N CYS A 124 3.28 -11.02 -6.65
CA CYS A 124 2.91 -10.71 -5.28
C CYS A 124 1.99 -11.80 -4.74
N LYS A 125 2.35 -12.40 -3.59
CA LYS A 125 1.54 -13.40 -2.90
C LYS A 125 1.38 -13.06 -1.43
N HIS A 126 0.34 -13.62 -0.83
CA HIS A 126 0.06 -13.50 0.59
C HIS A 126 0.03 -14.87 1.26
N ILE A 127 0.54 -14.94 2.49
CA ILE A 127 0.25 -16.02 3.43
C ILE A 127 -0.47 -15.38 4.61
N PHE A 128 -1.65 -15.90 4.94
CA PHE A 128 -2.37 -15.53 6.17
C PHE A 128 -2.16 -16.64 7.20
N MET A 129 -1.47 -16.34 8.29
CA MET A 129 -1.20 -17.32 9.35
C MET A 129 -1.61 -16.78 10.73
N PRO A 130 -1.98 -17.65 11.68
CA PRO A 130 -2.20 -17.22 13.07
C PRO A 130 -0.99 -16.46 13.61
N ASN A 131 -1.25 -15.36 14.31
CA ASN A 131 -0.20 -14.57 14.91
C ASN A 131 0.43 -15.34 16.08
N PHE A 132 1.69 -15.75 15.90
CA PHE A 132 2.47 -16.45 16.91
C PHE A 132 3.41 -15.50 17.69
N THR A 133 3.21 -14.19 17.52
CA THR A 133 3.98 -13.12 18.15
C THR A 133 3.05 -12.20 18.95
N ASP A 134 3.62 -11.24 19.68
CA ASP A 134 2.85 -10.20 20.38
C ASP A 134 2.53 -8.99 19.49
N ALA A 135 2.65 -9.14 18.16
CA ALA A 135 2.35 -8.05 17.23
C ALA A 135 0.89 -7.59 17.37
N THR A 136 0.70 -6.29 17.55
CA THR A 136 -0.63 -5.66 17.66
C THR A 136 -1.18 -5.26 16.31
N VAL A 137 -2.49 -5.08 16.24
CA VAL A 137 -3.18 -4.63 15.01
C VAL A 137 -2.61 -3.30 14.49
N GLY A 138 -2.48 -3.19 13.16
CA GLY A 138 -1.99 -1.96 12.51
C GLY A 138 -2.99 -0.80 12.48
N ASP A 139 -4.24 -1.04 12.83
CA ASP A 139 -5.32 -0.05 12.84
C ASP A 139 -6.40 -0.40 13.88
N MET A 140 -7.16 0.60 14.32
CA MET A 140 -8.23 0.44 15.30
C MET A 140 -9.54 1.06 14.81
N VAL A 141 -10.65 0.52 15.33
CA VAL A 141 -11.97 1.11 15.17
C VAL A 141 -12.02 2.45 15.89
N ILE A 142 -12.57 3.46 15.21
CA ILE A 142 -12.90 4.76 15.78
C ILE A 142 -14.22 4.61 16.54
N THR A 143 -14.15 4.77 17.85
CA THR A 143 -15.29 4.76 18.78
C THR A 143 -15.49 6.15 19.36
N GLU A 144 -16.60 6.36 20.07
CA GLU A 144 -16.82 7.66 20.74
C GLU A 144 -15.77 7.94 21.82
N GLN A 145 -15.28 6.89 22.49
CA GLN A 145 -14.30 6.99 23.56
C GLN A 145 -12.90 7.35 23.05
N ASN A 146 -12.51 6.90 21.85
CA ASN A 146 -11.17 7.15 21.31
C ASN A 146 -11.13 8.23 20.22
N ARG A 147 -12.29 8.72 19.72
CA ARG A 147 -12.35 9.71 18.63
C ARG A 147 -11.49 10.95 18.89
N ALA A 148 -11.42 11.41 20.14
CA ALA A 148 -10.63 12.58 20.53
C ALA A 148 -9.10 12.36 20.45
N MET A 149 -8.64 11.12 20.36
CA MET A 149 -7.22 10.74 20.21
C MET A 149 -6.80 10.67 18.73
N LEU A 150 -7.68 10.97 17.78
CA LEU A 150 -7.33 11.00 16.37
C LEU A 150 -6.46 12.21 16.07
N HIS A 151 -5.29 11.94 15.51
CA HIS A 151 -4.43 12.94 14.91
C HIS A 151 -4.64 12.98 13.41
N SER A 152 -4.33 14.11 12.81
CA SER A 152 -4.27 14.26 11.36
C SER A 152 -3.15 15.17 10.94
N GLY A 153 -2.52 14.87 9.82
CA GLY A 153 -1.38 15.62 9.30
C GLY A 153 -1.05 15.24 7.87
N TYR A 154 -0.24 16.08 7.22
CA TYR A 154 0.31 15.79 5.91
C TYR A 154 1.59 14.96 6.07
N GLU A 155 1.60 13.76 5.51
CA GLU A 155 2.72 12.82 5.62
C GLU A 155 3.11 12.22 4.28
N ALA A 156 4.41 12.03 4.08
CA ALA A 156 4.97 11.30 2.95
C ALA A 156 5.64 10.02 3.46
N ARG A 157 5.58 8.92 2.68
CA ARG A 157 6.24 7.65 3.04
C ARG A 157 7.76 7.71 2.84
N THR A 158 8.19 8.54 1.89
CA THR A 158 9.59 8.82 1.57
C THR A 158 9.71 10.30 1.19
N GLU A 159 10.93 10.85 1.23
CA GLU A 159 11.20 12.24 0.85
C GLU A 159 10.87 12.55 -0.63
N LYS A 160 10.78 11.51 -1.46
CA LYS A 160 10.49 11.64 -2.90
C LYS A 160 8.99 11.70 -3.19
N GLU A 161 8.14 11.38 -2.22
CA GLU A 161 6.68 11.36 -2.39
C GLU A 161 6.04 12.67 -1.93
N LEU A 162 4.94 13.06 -2.57
CA LEU A 162 4.13 14.17 -2.10
C LEU A 162 3.47 13.81 -0.76
N PRO A 163 3.49 14.71 0.24
CA PRO A 163 2.81 14.46 1.48
C PRO A 163 1.29 14.53 1.27
N VAL A 164 0.57 13.61 1.89
CA VAL A 164 -0.88 13.50 1.77
C VAL A 164 -1.55 13.58 3.12
N LEU A 165 -2.79 14.06 3.16
CA LEU A 165 -3.55 14.10 4.41
C LEU A 165 -3.79 12.67 4.91
N THR A 166 -3.34 12.40 6.13
CA THR A 166 -3.58 11.15 6.83
C THR A 166 -4.22 11.42 8.18
N ARG A 167 -4.88 10.39 8.73
CA ARG A 167 -5.38 10.38 10.10
C ARG A 167 -4.96 9.08 10.78
N TYR A 168 -4.65 9.15 12.07
CA TYR A 168 -4.07 8.03 12.80
C TYR A 168 -4.23 8.20 14.30
N PHE A 169 -4.11 7.08 15.01
CA PHE A 169 -3.81 7.07 16.44
C PHE A 169 -2.30 7.01 16.64
N ARG A 170 -1.78 7.72 17.64
CA ARG A 170 -0.36 7.60 17.99
C ARG A 170 -0.14 6.41 18.92
N ALA A 171 0.88 5.62 18.64
CA ALA A 171 1.19 4.41 19.40
C ALA A 171 1.56 4.71 20.86
N ASP A 172 2.18 5.87 21.14
CA ASP A 172 2.51 6.32 22.49
C ASP A 172 1.28 6.72 23.31
N GLU A 173 0.23 7.24 22.67
CA GLU A 173 -1.04 7.57 23.33
C GLU A 173 -1.95 6.35 23.51
N ILE A 174 -1.89 5.38 22.58
CA ILE A 174 -2.65 4.13 22.67
C ILE A 174 -2.02 3.17 23.69
N GLY A 175 -0.69 3.11 23.77
CA GLY A 175 0.05 2.19 24.62
C GLY A 175 -0.39 0.74 24.41
N ASP A 176 -0.63 0.03 25.51
CA ASP A 176 -1.04 -1.38 25.52
C ASP A 176 -2.52 -1.59 25.17
N SER A 177 -3.26 -0.52 24.82
CA SER A 177 -4.68 -0.62 24.44
C SER A 177 -4.88 -1.21 23.03
N ALA A 178 -3.81 -1.28 22.22
CA ALA A 178 -3.86 -1.94 20.91
C ALA A 178 -3.92 -3.47 21.11
N PRO A 179 -4.99 -4.15 20.65
CA PRO A 179 -5.09 -5.59 20.83
C PRO A 179 -4.00 -6.33 20.02
N VAL A 180 -3.54 -7.45 20.58
CA VAL A 180 -2.72 -8.41 19.83
C VAL A 180 -3.55 -8.93 18.65
N ALA A 181 -2.97 -8.86 17.46
CA ALA A 181 -3.63 -9.27 16.23
C ALA A 181 -3.86 -10.79 16.22
N LYS A 182 -4.95 -11.24 15.60
CA LYS A 182 -5.22 -12.68 15.43
C LYS A 182 -4.36 -13.34 14.34
N PHE A 183 -4.02 -12.59 13.31
CA PHE A 183 -3.33 -13.09 12.12
C PHE A 183 -2.16 -12.19 11.72
N LEU A 184 -1.23 -12.79 10.98
CA LEU A 184 -0.20 -12.11 10.21
C LEU A 184 -0.48 -12.34 8.72
N ASP A 185 -0.68 -11.25 7.98
CA ASP A 185 -0.61 -11.21 6.52
C ASP A 185 0.86 -10.99 6.10
N LEU A 186 1.44 -12.02 5.50
CA LEU A 186 2.82 -12.04 5.03
C LEU A 186 2.85 -11.79 3.53
N ILE A 187 3.39 -10.65 3.13
CA ILE A 187 3.47 -10.25 1.73
C ILE A 187 4.80 -10.75 1.16
N LEU A 188 4.69 -11.49 0.07
CA LEU A 188 5.79 -12.15 -0.61
C LEU A 188 5.95 -11.60 -2.02
N TYR A 189 7.19 -11.32 -2.41
CA TYR A 189 7.55 -11.08 -3.81
C TYR A 189 8.32 -12.27 -4.38
N SER A 190 8.07 -12.58 -5.64
CA SER A 190 8.85 -13.59 -6.36
C SER A 190 10.31 -13.17 -6.44
N ARG A 191 11.22 -14.16 -6.43
CA ARG A 191 12.65 -13.95 -6.65
C ARG A 191 12.96 -13.06 -7.86
N ASP A 192 12.30 -13.29 -8.99
CA ASP A 192 12.55 -12.55 -10.22
C ASP A 192 12.21 -11.06 -10.09
N GLN A 193 11.14 -10.74 -9.38
CA GLN A 193 10.76 -9.35 -9.07
C GLN A 193 11.80 -8.69 -8.17
N LEU A 194 12.23 -9.38 -7.11
CA LEU A 194 13.23 -8.85 -6.18
C LEU A 194 14.57 -8.59 -6.88
N TYR A 195 14.97 -9.47 -7.79
CA TYR A 195 16.15 -9.26 -8.63
C TYR A 195 16.01 -8.02 -9.54
N GLN A 196 14.84 -7.82 -10.15
CA GLN A 196 14.58 -6.63 -10.98
C GLN A 196 14.65 -5.34 -10.16
N GLU A 197 14.09 -5.32 -8.94
CA GLU A 197 14.15 -4.16 -8.04
C GLU A 197 15.58 -3.87 -7.57
N ALA A 198 16.31 -4.90 -7.14
CA ALA A 198 17.72 -4.79 -6.76
C ALA A 198 18.57 -4.22 -7.91
N SER A 199 18.40 -4.76 -9.12
CA SER A 199 19.10 -4.27 -10.32
C SER A 199 18.76 -2.81 -10.65
N ALA A 200 17.49 -2.42 -10.55
CA ALA A 200 17.05 -1.05 -10.79
C ALA A 200 17.58 -0.05 -9.74
N MET A 201 17.80 -0.51 -8.50
CA MET A 201 18.39 0.27 -7.42
C MET A 201 19.92 0.28 -7.44
N GLY A 202 20.56 -0.48 -8.34
CA GLY A 202 22.01 -0.60 -8.42
C GLY A 202 22.61 -1.43 -7.28
N GLU A 203 21.84 -2.33 -6.68
CA GLU A 203 22.32 -3.27 -5.67
C GLU A 203 23.08 -4.41 -6.35
N GLU A 204 24.39 -4.48 -6.12
CA GLU A 204 25.23 -5.56 -6.62
C GLU A 204 25.20 -6.77 -5.67
N GLY A 205 25.23 -7.99 -6.22
CA GLY A 205 25.33 -9.21 -5.43
C GLY A 205 24.05 -9.65 -4.73
N PHE A 206 22.87 -9.17 -5.16
CA PHE A 206 21.60 -9.70 -4.68
C PHE A 206 21.43 -11.16 -5.10
N GLU A 207 21.48 -12.08 -4.14
CA GLU A 207 21.22 -13.50 -4.35
C GLU A 207 20.12 -13.96 -3.39
N GLN A 208 18.96 -14.29 -3.98
CA GLN A 208 17.81 -14.85 -3.30
C GLN A 208 17.60 -16.25 -3.86
N LEU A 209 17.93 -17.30 -3.10
CA LEU A 209 17.88 -18.67 -3.61
C LEU A 209 16.45 -19.22 -3.62
N GLU A 210 15.66 -18.87 -2.60
CA GLU A 210 14.30 -19.34 -2.43
C GLU A 210 13.33 -18.65 -3.41
N PRO A 211 12.26 -19.31 -3.84
CA PRO A 211 11.31 -18.77 -4.82
C PRO A 211 10.64 -17.46 -4.42
N TRP A 212 10.47 -17.23 -3.12
CA TRP A 212 9.75 -16.08 -2.58
C TRP A 212 10.55 -15.39 -1.47
N GLY A 213 10.62 -14.06 -1.53
CA GLY A 213 11.10 -13.22 -0.45
C GLY A 213 9.94 -12.58 0.30
N LEU A 214 9.91 -12.74 1.62
CA LEU A 214 8.98 -12.06 2.51
C LEU A 214 9.43 -10.61 2.69
N ILE A 215 8.68 -9.68 2.11
CA ILE A 215 9.02 -8.25 2.07
C ILE A 215 8.27 -7.42 3.10
N SER A 216 7.12 -7.88 3.60
CA SER A 216 6.33 -7.14 4.58
C SER A 216 5.48 -8.07 5.43
N ILE A 217 5.26 -7.67 6.68
CA ILE A 217 4.42 -8.35 7.66
C ILE A 217 3.33 -7.37 8.09
N LYS A 218 2.07 -7.79 8.08
CA LYS A 218 0.92 -7.01 8.55
C LYS A 218 0.18 -7.79 9.63
N ALA A 219 0.16 -7.26 10.85
CA ALA A 219 -0.62 -7.80 11.94
C ALA A 219 -2.05 -7.26 11.88
N GLN A 220 -3.02 -8.16 11.81
CA GLN A 220 -4.44 -7.86 11.58
C GLN A 220 -5.38 -8.91 12.19
N ASP A 221 -6.65 -8.56 12.33
CA ASP A 221 -7.67 -9.42 12.96
C ASP A 221 -8.43 -10.34 11.99
N VAL A 222 -8.05 -10.31 10.71
CA VAL A 222 -8.70 -11.10 9.64
C VAL A 222 -7.66 -11.89 8.84
N ASP A 223 -8.10 -12.97 8.20
CA ASP A 223 -7.31 -13.94 7.43
C ASP A 223 -7.33 -13.68 5.91
N HIS A 224 -7.57 -12.43 5.51
CA HIS A 224 -7.59 -11.99 4.12
C HIS A 224 -7.02 -10.58 3.98
N GLU A 225 -6.67 -10.18 2.75
CA GLU A 225 -6.08 -8.88 2.48
C GLU A 225 -7.03 -7.74 2.89
N LEU A 226 -6.55 -6.85 3.74
CA LEU A 226 -7.27 -5.63 4.09
C LEU A 226 -7.16 -4.59 2.97
N PRO A 227 -8.23 -3.83 2.67
CA PRO A 227 -8.19 -2.86 1.59
C PRO A 227 -7.15 -1.77 1.90
N MET A 228 -6.37 -1.41 0.88
CA MET A 228 -5.46 -0.24 0.95
C MET A 228 -6.20 1.02 1.39
N THR A 229 -5.50 1.99 2.00
CA THR A 229 -6.11 3.29 2.33
C THR A 229 -6.60 4.00 1.07
N PRO A 230 -7.68 4.81 1.11
CA PRO A 230 -8.22 5.46 -0.08
C PRO A 230 -7.17 6.31 -0.81
N ILE A 231 -6.33 7.01 -0.04
CA ILE A 231 -5.24 7.83 -0.58
C ILE A 231 -4.16 6.99 -1.27
N THR A 232 -3.91 5.76 -0.82
CA THR A 232 -2.99 4.84 -1.51
C THR A 232 -3.55 4.43 -2.87
N ILE A 233 -4.86 4.15 -2.95
CA ILE A 233 -5.52 3.86 -4.22
C ILE A 233 -5.42 5.05 -5.18
N MET A 234 -5.66 6.28 -4.69
CA MET A 234 -5.53 7.49 -5.51
C MET A 234 -4.08 7.74 -5.96
N ARG A 235 -3.10 7.60 -5.05
CA ARG A 235 -1.69 7.80 -5.37
C ARG A 235 -1.19 6.78 -6.40
N ASN A 236 -1.70 5.54 -6.37
CA ASN A 236 -1.26 4.50 -7.31
C ASN A 236 -1.50 4.87 -8.78
N GLU A 237 -2.40 5.79 -9.09
CA GLU A 237 -2.58 6.31 -10.45
C GLU A 237 -1.45 7.28 -10.87
N LEU A 238 -0.74 7.89 -9.91
CA LEU A 238 0.28 8.93 -10.11
C LEU A 238 1.71 8.36 -10.06
N ILE A 239 2.18 7.78 -11.18
CA ILE A 239 3.53 7.18 -11.28
C ILE A 239 4.64 8.14 -10.82
N SER A 240 4.60 9.39 -11.27
CA SER A 240 5.62 10.40 -10.94
C SER A 240 5.70 10.77 -9.46
N CYS A 241 4.70 10.38 -8.66
CA CYS A 241 4.59 10.68 -7.24
C CYS A 241 4.66 9.41 -6.37
N GLY A 242 5.29 8.34 -6.86
CA GLY A 242 5.48 7.08 -6.12
C GLY A 242 4.30 6.10 -6.20
N GLY A 243 3.39 6.30 -7.16
CA GLY A 243 2.32 5.35 -7.50
C GLY A 243 2.79 4.22 -8.41
N SER A 244 2.05 3.11 -8.42
CA SER A 244 2.35 1.95 -9.28
C SER A 244 1.87 2.07 -10.73
N GLY A 245 1.16 3.15 -11.08
CA GLY A 245 0.53 3.35 -12.39
C GLY A 245 -0.76 2.57 -12.61
N VAL A 246 -1.33 2.00 -11.54
CA VAL A 246 -2.58 1.24 -11.60
C VAL A 246 -3.77 2.22 -11.62
N PRO A 247 -4.65 2.20 -12.63
CA PRO A 247 -5.84 3.03 -12.67
C PRO A 247 -6.77 2.76 -11.48
N ILE A 248 -7.48 3.78 -11.01
CA ILE A 248 -8.45 3.62 -9.91
C ILE A 248 -9.59 2.70 -10.35
N ASP A 249 -9.75 1.59 -9.64
CA ASP A 249 -10.97 0.80 -9.63
C ASP A 249 -11.96 1.42 -8.63
N ARG A 250 -13.11 1.86 -9.13
CA ARG A 250 -14.13 2.55 -8.32
C ARG A 250 -14.73 1.65 -7.24
N GLU A 251 -14.92 0.37 -7.51
CA GLU A 251 -15.51 -0.56 -6.55
C GLU A 251 -14.53 -0.83 -5.41
N LYS A 252 -13.27 -1.10 -5.75
CA LYS A 252 -12.17 -1.26 -4.77
C LYS A 252 -11.93 0.00 -3.93
N TYR A 253 -12.04 1.18 -4.56
CA TYR A 253 -11.97 2.44 -3.83
C TYR A 253 -13.11 2.57 -2.81
N MET A 254 -14.34 2.21 -3.19
CA MET A 254 -15.48 2.27 -2.27
C MET A 254 -15.43 1.20 -1.16
N GLU A 255 -14.85 0.02 -1.43
CA GLU A 255 -14.52 -0.98 -0.41
C GLU A 255 -13.56 -0.41 0.63
N SER A 256 -12.48 0.22 0.17
CA SER A 256 -11.53 0.93 1.01
C SER A 256 -12.21 2.01 1.85
N VAL A 257 -13.04 2.87 1.26
CA VAL A 257 -13.76 3.91 2.01
C VAL A 257 -14.64 3.30 3.11
N ARG A 258 -15.39 2.22 2.82
CA ARG A 258 -16.25 1.57 3.82
C ARG A 258 -15.47 1.00 5.00
N TYR A 259 -14.28 0.47 4.75
CA TYR A 259 -13.39 -0.04 5.81
C TYR A 259 -12.77 1.11 6.61
N TRP A 260 -12.17 2.08 5.92
CA TRP A 260 -11.39 3.14 6.54
C TRP A 260 -12.23 4.25 7.15
N GLN A 261 -13.51 4.44 6.78
CA GLN A 261 -14.34 5.52 7.35
C GLN A 261 -14.50 5.43 8.87
N SER A 262 -14.52 4.21 9.43
CA SER A 262 -14.67 3.93 10.86
C SER A 262 -13.40 3.40 11.52
N ARG A 263 -12.25 3.47 10.82
CA ARG A 263 -10.96 2.98 11.32
C ARG A 263 -9.85 3.99 11.08
N ALA A 264 -8.79 3.91 11.87
CA ALA A 264 -7.58 4.69 11.69
C ALA A 264 -6.34 3.85 11.99
N MET A 265 -5.27 4.07 11.23
CA MET A 265 -3.98 3.43 11.44
C MET A 265 -3.42 3.78 12.81
N ILE A 266 -2.66 2.87 13.41
CA ILE A 266 -1.79 3.18 14.55
C ILE A 266 -0.40 3.50 13.99
N LYS A 267 0.20 4.61 14.42
CA LYS A 267 1.54 5.04 14.01
C LYS A 267 2.42 5.32 15.22
N GLY A 268 3.65 4.80 15.19
CA GLY A 268 4.70 5.09 16.17
C GLY A 268 5.65 6.17 15.69
#